data_AF-A0AA36M2U7-F1
#
_entry.id   AF-A0AA36M2U7-F1
#
_cell.length_a   1.000
_cell.length_b   1.000
_cell.length_c   1.000
_cell.angle_alpha   90.00
_cell.angle_beta   90.00
_cell.angle_gamma   90.00
#
_symmetry.space_group_name_H-M   'P 1'
#
loop_
_entity.id
_entity.type
_entity.pdbx_description
1 polymer ?
#
loop_
_entity_poly.entity_id
_entity_poly.type
_entity_poly.pdbx_seq_one_letter_code
_entity_poly.pdbx_strand_id
1 'polypeptide(L)'
;MIYASKVDVCIPSIGDIQVETIQDFVEDVLMEQNKDIAKLYIKYRYKHQMAREATTNLDYEILSLKDGTSEEVINNANKDGKKIQTLKPMIADVTIIDQAKRLFIPKKILAHHEKEIYIHDMGYFGLPFFNCMLVNWQDCFNGGMSIGGATIEKPKSFATAIALLSQLAAHVSSNCYGGITFPQLTKGLCEYAKMSLEKYKKFDAGFINEDKLEDFAWKQLAKEIKDGTQSLEFEIQTLTNSRGEVPFITIELDTIDMNASEEDQKIQYMIITALLNQRIAGLTGGVTPVFPKMIIS
;
A
#
# COMPACT_ATOMS: atom_id res chain seq x y z
N MET A 1 46.79 -3.49 -33.72
CA MET A 1 47.12 -2.24 -34.45
C MET A 1 46.74 -2.35 -35.94
N ILE A 2 45.52 -2.83 -36.27
CA ILE A 2 45.11 -3.13 -37.68
C ILE A 2 43.78 -2.46 -38.09
N TYR A 3 43.05 -1.78 -37.19
CA TYR A 3 41.78 -1.13 -37.54
C TYR A 3 41.83 0.40 -37.62
N ALA A 4 42.99 1.02 -37.40
CA ALA A 4 43.13 2.49 -37.42
C ALA A 4 43.46 3.06 -38.82
N SER A 5 43.79 2.23 -39.82
CA SER A 5 44.35 2.68 -41.10
C SER A 5 43.33 2.91 -42.22
N LYS A 6 42.02 2.90 -41.92
CA LYS A 6 40.96 3.13 -42.92
C LYS A 6 39.86 4.10 -42.48
N VAL A 7 40.14 4.95 -41.48
CA VAL A 7 39.30 6.11 -41.16
C VAL A 7 39.87 7.36 -41.85
N ASP A 8 40.22 7.23 -43.14
CA ASP A 8 40.57 8.34 -44.04
C ASP A 8 39.45 8.55 -45.07
N VAL A 9 38.20 8.36 -44.65
CA VAL A 9 37.02 8.61 -45.46
C VAL A 9 36.57 10.04 -45.18
N CYS A 10 36.78 10.90 -46.18
CA CYS A 10 36.16 12.21 -46.42
C CYS A 10 35.50 12.86 -45.19
N ILE A 11 36.31 13.33 -44.24
CA ILE A 11 35.84 14.21 -43.17
C ILE A 11 35.56 15.57 -43.83
N PRO A 12 34.32 16.09 -43.83
CA PRO A 12 34.02 17.43 -44.32
C PRO A 12 34.89 18.45 -43.59
N SER A 13 35.27 19.55 -44.27
CA SER A 13 36.16 20.58 -43.72
C SER A 13 35.80 20.95 -42.27
N ILE A 14 36.80 21.02 -41.40
CA ILE A 14 36.69 21.26 -39.95
C ILE A 14 35.78 22.47 -39.67
N GLY A 15 34.52 22.16 -39.39
CA GLY A 15 33.46 23.04 -38.93
C GLY A 15 32.39 22.15 -38.31
N ASP A 16 32.15 22.33 -37.01
CA ASP A 16 31.14 21.67 -36.15
C ASP A 16 30.59 20.32 -36.64
N ILE A 17 31.45 19.30 -36.70
CA ILE A 17 30.99 17.92 -36.91
C ILE A 17 30.35 17.43 -35.61
N GLN A 18 29.07 17.09 -35.67
CA GLN A 18 28.35 16.51 -34.53
C GLN A 18 28.79 15.06 -34.30
N VAL A 19 28.75 14.64 -33.03
CA VAL A 19 29.16 13.29 -32.60
C VAL A 19 28.33 12.22 -33.31
N GLU A 20 27.08 12.53 -33.59
CA GLU A 20 26.07 11.73 -34.24
C GLU A 20 26.48 11.41 -35.68
N THR A 21 27.00 12.41 -36.41
CA THR A 21 27.53 12.24 -37.77
C THR A 21 28.74 11.29 -37.79
N ILE A 22 29.62 11.35 -36.79
CA ILE A 22 30.75 10.43 -36.68
C ILE A 22 30.26 9.00 -36.43
N GLN A 23 29.25 8.84 -35.58
CA GLN A 23 28.68 7.53 -35.27
C GLN A 23 27.95 6.90 -36.47
N ASP A 24 27.30 7.70 -37.32
CA ASP A 24 26.68 7.25 -38.58
C ASP A 24 27.73 6.65 -39.52
N PHE A 25 28.86 7.33 -39.69
CA PHE A 25 29.97 6.80 -40.50
C PHE A 25 30.54 5.49 -39.94
N VAL A 26 30.65 5.37 -38.61
CA VAL A 26 31.11 4.13 -37.98
C VAL A 26 30.11 2.99 -38.20
N GLU A 27 28.81 3.28 -38.11
CA GLU A 27 27.75 2.31 -38.37
C GLU A 27 27.78 1.79 -39.82
N ASP A 28 27.85 2.69 -40.80
CA ASP A 28 27.90 2.36 -42.23
C ASP A 28 29.10 1.44 -42.56
N VAL A 29 30.29 1.81 -42.07
CA VAL A 29 31.51 1.01 -42.29
C VAL A 29 31.40 -0.37 -41.62
N LEU A 30 30.81 -0.45 -40.42
CA LEU A 30 30.62 -1.73 -39.73
C LEU A 30 29.57 -2.61 -40.43
N MET A 31 28.50 -2.02 -40.97
CA MET A 31 27.45 -2.74 -41.69
C MET A 31 27.97 -3.39 -42.99
N GLU A 32 28.94 -2.75 -43.64
CA GLU A 32 29.61 -3.30 -44.83
C GLU A 32 30.62 -4.40 -44.49
N GLN A 33 31.35 -4.28 -43.37
CA GLN A 33 32.43 -5.20 -43.03
C GLN A 33 32.02 -6.39 -42.16
N ASN A 34 31.18 -6.16 -41.14
CA ASN A 34 30.75 -7.21 -40.22
C ASN A 34 29.41 -6.86 -39.56
N LYS A 35 28.35 -7.47 -40.07
CA LYS A 35 26.96 -7.23 -39.64
C LYS A 35 26.70 -7.60 -38.17
N ASP A 36 27.42 -8.56 -37.60
CA ASP A 36 27.21 -8.95 -36.20
C ASP A 36 27.82 -7.93 -35.24
N ILE A 37 29.00 -7.41 -35.57
CA ILE A 37 29.62 -6.30 -34.82
C ILE A 37 28.80 -5.01 -35.00
N ALA A 38 28.30 -4.75 -36.22
CA ALA A 38 27.44 -3.60 -36.48
C ALA A 38 26.17 -3.63 -35.60
N LYS A 39 25.50 -4.77 -35.47
CA LYS A 39 24.33 -4.92 -34.57
C LYS A 39 24.68 -4.64 -33.11
N LEU A 40 25.84 -5.09 -32.63
CA LEU A 40 26.30 -4.81 -31.27
C LEU A 40 26.61 -3.32 -31.08
N TYR A 41 27.24 -2.69 -32.07
CA TYR A 41 27.54 -1.25 -32.07
C TYR A 41 26.26 -0.41 -32.10
N ILE A 42 25.29 -0.73 -32.97
CA ILE A 42 23.98 -0.07 -33.05
C ILE A 42 23.25 -0.18 -31.71
N LYS A 43 23.24 -1.37 -31.10
CA LYS A 43 22.61 -1.58 -29.78
C LYS A 43 23.33 -0.79 -28.67
N TYR A 44 24.66 -0.71 -28.72
CA TYR A 44 25.47 0.10 -27.80
C TYR A 44 25.19 1.60 -27.97
N ARG A 45 25.20 2.09 -29.21
CA ARG A 45 24.90 3.47 -29.59
C ARG A 45 23.49 3.85 -29.15
N TYR A 46 22.49 3.02 -29.46
CA TYR A 46 21.11 3.23 -29.03
C TYR A 46 20.99 3.35 -27.50
N LYS A 47 21.65 2.47 -26.72
CA LYS A 47 21.67 2.59 -25.26
C LYS A 47 22.33 3.88 -24.77
N HIS A 48 23.44 4.30 -25.38
CA HIS A 48 24.16 5.53 -25.00
C HIS A 48 23.50 6.81 -25.52
N GLN A 49 22.77 6.73 -26.62
CA GLN A 49 21.94 7.80 -27.16
C GLN A 49 20.72 7.94 -26.28
N MET A 50 20.03 6.85 -25.91
CA MET A 50 18.99 6.88 -24.88
C MET A 50 19.50 7.43 -23.54
N ALA A 51 20.73 7.11 -23.10
CA ALA A 51 21.30 7.70 -21.89
C ALA A 51 21.65 9.19 -22.00
N ARG A 52 21.83 9.72 -23.23
CA ARG A 52 22.14 11.13 -23.52
C ARG A 52 20.89 11.95 -23.86
N GLU A 53 19.92 11.34 -24.53
CA GLU A 53 18.60 11.89 -24.89
C GLU A 53 17.59 11.76 -23.74
N ALA A 54 17.78 10.80 -22.82
CA ALA A 54 17.11 10.77 -21.52
C ALA A 54 17.41 12.10 -20.84
N THR A 55 16.44 12.99 -20.92
CA THR A 55 16.67 14.39 -20.62
C THR A 55 16.75 14.62 -19.09
N THR A 56 16.66 13.55 -18.29
CA THR A 56 16.92 13.51 -16.84
C THR A 56 17.28 12.08 -16.37
N ASN A 57 18.01 11.96 -15.25
CA ASN A 57 18.27 10.71 -14.50
C ASN A 57 17.00 9.84 -14.28
N LEU A 58 15.84 10.48 -14.28
CA LEU A 58 14.51 9.90 -14.08
C LEU A 58 14.14 8.81 -15.10
N ASP A 59 14.38 9.01 -16.41
CA ASP A 59 13.98 8.02 -17.43
C ASP A 59 14.75 6.71 -17.28
N TYR A 60 16.04 6.81 -16.94
CA TYR A 60 16.87 5.66 -16.63
C TYR A 60 16.39 4.91 -15.38
N GLU A 61 16.07 5.64 -14.30
CA GLU A 61 15.53 5.06 -13.08
C GLU A 61 14.20 4.33 -13.35
N ILE A 62 13.29 4.94 -14.11
CA ILE A 62 12.01 4.31 -14.50
C ILE A 62 12.22 3.06 -15.37
N LEU A 63 13.13 3.09 -16.34
CA LEU A 63 13.45 1.91 -17.16
C LEU A 63 14.07 0.80 -16.31
N SER A 64 14.97 1.13 -15.38
CA SER A 64 15.57 0.15 -14.48
C SER A 64 14.56 -0.53 -13.53
N LEU A 65 13.52 0.20 -13.10
CA LEU A 65 12.40 -0.37 -12.37
C LEU A 65 11.64 -1.41 -13.22
N LYS A 66 11.33 -1.06 -14.47
CA LYS A 66 10.60 -1.94 -15.41
C LYS A 66 11.40 -3.18 -15.77
N ASP A 67 12.71 -3.03 -15.94
CA ASP A 67 13.63 -4.13 -16.25
C ASP A 67 13.98 -4.98 -15.01
N GLY A 68 13.53 -4.58 -13.82
CA GLY A 68 13.78 -5.28 -12.56
C GLY A 68 15.24 -5.23 -12.10
N THR A 69 15.98 -4.20 -12.53
CA THR A 69 17.41 -4.01 -12.25
C THR A 69 17.69 -2.91 -11.22
N SER A 70 16.67 -2.16 -10.82
CA SER A 70 16.77 -1.14 -9.76
C SER A 70 17.02 -1.77 -8.39
N GLU A 71 17.92 -1.17 -7.59
CA GLU A 71 18.17 -1.57 -6.19
C GLU A 71 16.90 -1.50 -5.34
N GLU A 72 15.98 -0.58 -5.64
CA GLU A 72 14.71 -0.44 -4.93
C GLU A 72 13.79 -1.66 -5.14
N VAL A 73 13.78 -2.22 -6.36
CA VAL A 73 13.02 -3.46 -6.68
C VAL A 73 13.70 -4.69 -6.08
N ILE A 74 15.03 -4.69 -6.00
CA ILE A 74 15.81 -5.83 -5.52
C ILE A 74 15.79 -5.93 -3.98
N ASN A 75 15.81 -4.80 -3.27
CA ASN A 75 15.96 -4.75 -1.81
C ASN A 75 14.65 -4.54 -1.04
N ASN A 76 13.55 -4.17 -1.69
CA ASN A 76 12.28 -3.92 -1.01
C ASN A 76 11.47 -5.22 -0.79
N ALA A 77 11.63 -5.82 0.39
CA ALA A 77 10.93 -7.06 0.76
C ALA A 77 9.39 -6.93 0.82
N ASN A 78 8.87 -5.70 0.92
CA ASN A 78 7.43 -5.43 1.02
C ASN A 78 6.75 -5.20 -0.34
N LYS A 79 7.52 -4.80 -1.38
CA LYS A 79 7.02 -4.52 -2.73
C LYS A 79 7.63 -5.50 -3.75
N ASP A 80 6.85 -6.47 -4.20
CA ASP A 80 7.27 -7.34 -5.31
C ASP A 80 7.24 -6.54 -6.62
N GLY A 81 8.38 -5.98 -7.06
CA GLY A 81 8.45 -5.13 -8.25
C GLY A 81 8.14 -5.80 -9.59
N LYS A 82 7.86 -7.11 -9.60
CA LYS A 82 7.35 -7.81 -10.80
C LYS A 82 5.83 -7.69 -10.94
N LYS A 83 5.11 -7.32 -9.88
CA LYS A 83 3.65 -7.14 -9.93
C LYS A 83 3.30 -5.73 -10.40
N ILE A 84 2.29 -5.62 -11.26
CA ILE A 84 1.86 -4.32 -11.79
C ILE A 84 1.37 -3.38 -10.69
N GLN A 85 0.75 -3.93 -9.65
CA GLN A 85 0.18 -3.20 -8.51
C GLN A 85 1.21 -2.44 -7.69
N THR A 86 2.46 -2.91 -7.66
CA THR A 86 3.60 -2.33 -6.94
C THR A 86 4.51 -1.55 -7.90
N LEU A 87 4.67 -2.02 -9.15
CA LEU A 87 5.48 -1.33 -10.17
C LEU A 87 4.95 0.07 -10.50
N LYS A 88 3.63 0.21 -10.70
CA LYS A 88 3.02 1.52 -11.00
C LYS A 88 3.28 2.57 -9.91
N PRO A 89 3.03 2.30 -8.62
CA PRO A 89 3.35 3.27 -7.57
C PRO A 89 4.86 3.50 -7.43
N MET A 90 5.73 2.51 -7.65
CA MET A 90 7.19 2.73 -7.66
C MET A 90 7.64 3.74 -8.73
N ILE A 91 7.05 3.68 -9.94
CA ILE A 91 7.34 4.68 -10.99
C ILE A 91 6.92 6.09 -10.54
N ALA A 92 5.78 6.19 -9.84
CA ALA A 92 5.34 7.46 -9.27
C ALA A 92 6.31 7.94 -8.18
N ASP A 93 6.75 7.05 -7.27
CA ASP A 93 7.70 7.35 -6.20
C ASP A 93 8.99 7.96 -6.78
N VAL A 94 9.60 7.35 -7.80
CA VAL A 94 10.81 7.87 -8.45
C VAL A 94 10.59 9.28 -9.02
N THR A 95 9.45 9.48 -9.70
CA THR A 95 9.10 10.79 -10.28
C THR A 95 8.94 11.86 -9.19
N ILE A 96 8.29 11.51 -8.07
CA ILE A 96 8.05 12.45 -6.99
C ILE A 96 9.34 12.72 -6.21
N ILE A 97 10.20 11.72 -5.99
CA ILE A 97 11.51 11.89 -5.34
C ILE A 97 12.40 12.84 -6.16
N ASP A 98 12.44 12.69 -7.49
CA ASP A 98 13.17 13.62 -8.35
C ASP A 98 12.64 15.06 -8.23
N GLN A 99 11.31 15.24 -8.26
CA GLN A 99 10.69 16.55 -8.04
C GLN A 99 10.98 17.11 -6.64
N ALA A 100 10.92 16.29 -5.59
CA ALA A 100 11.26 16.65 -4.22
C ALA A 100 12.67 17.22 -4.11
N LYS A 101 13.65 16.51 -4.68
CA LYS A 101 15.06 16.90 -4.70
C LYS A 101 15.31 18.19 -5.48
N ARG A 102 14.60 18.40 -6.60
CA ARG A 102 14.81 19.57 -7.48
C ARG A 102 14.06 20.83 -7.03
N LEU A 103 12.84 20.68 -6.52
CA LEU A 103 11.91 21.80 -6.36
C LEU A 103 11.58 22.12 -4.90
N PHE A 104 11.47 21.11 -4.03
CA PHE A 104 10.91 21.30 -2.69
C PHE A 104 11.96 21.32 -1.59
N ILE A 105 13.00 20.49 -1.68
CA ILE A 105 13.99 20.30 -0.61
C ILE A 105 15.19 21.23 -0.84
N PRO A 106 15.56 22.08 0.13
CA PRO A 106 16.74 22.93 0.01
C PRO A 106 18.02 22.11 -0.17
N LYS A 107 18.88 22.51 -1.12
CA LYS A 107 20.16 21.81 -1.42
C LYS A 107 21.02 21.53 -0.20
N LYS A 108 21.05 22.46 0.77
CA LYS A 108 21.78 22.29 2.03
C LYS A 108 21.26 21.07 2.80
N ILE A 109 19.94 20.93 2.95
CA ILE A 109 19.32 19.80 3.63
C ILE A 109 19.61 18.50 2.87
N LEU A 110 19.47 18.51 1.54
CA LEU A 110 19.74 17.34 0.70
C LEU A 110 21.20 16.86 0.81
N ALA A 111 22.18 17.75 1.00
CA ALA A 111 23.58 17.37 1.17
C ALA A 111 23.87 16.54 2.43
N HIS A 112 23.01 16.66 3.45
CA HIS A 112 23.08 15.93 4.71
C HIS A 112 22.15 14.69 4.75
N HIS A 113 21.26 14.54 3.78
CA HIS A 113 20.39 13.36 3.64
C HIS A 113 21.24 12.09 3.45
N GLU A 114 20.85 11.00 4.13
CA GLU A 114 21.56 9.71 4.19
C GLU A 114 22.96 9.78 4.85
N LYS A 115 23.24 10.88 5.54
CA LYS A 115 24.46 11.07 6.35
C LYS A 115 24.10 11.42 7.78
N GLU A 116 23.87 12.70 8.04
CA GLU A 116 23.55 13.22 9.37
C GLU A 116 22.04 13.21 9.62
N ILE A 117 21.24 13.30 8.56
CA ILE A 117 19.78 13.28 8.63
C ILE A 117 19.22 12.30 7.60
N TYR A 118 18.02 11.82 7.85
CA TYR A 118 17.26 11.04 6.89
C TYR A 118 15.87 11.66 6.72
N ILE A 119 15.51 11.94 5.47
CA ILE A 119 14.21 12.51 5.12
C ILE A 119 13.34 11.31 4.77
N HIS A 120 12.39 11.00 5.64
CA HIS A 120 11.45 9.91 5.41
C HIS A 120 10.45 10.28 4.31
N ASP A 121 9.97 9.27 3.60
CA ASP A 121 8.81 9.35 2.69
C ASP A 121 8.94 10.44 1.61
N MET A 122 10.14 10.63 1.07
CA MET A 122 10.41 11.62 0.01
C MET A 122 9.51 11.47 -1.22
N GLY A 123 9.01 10.26 -1.50
CA GLY A 123 8.01 9.97 -2.54
C GLY A 123 6.64 10.61 -2.33
N TYR A 124 6.41 11.32 -1.21
CA TYR A 124 5.16 12.04 -0.92
C TYR A 124 5.32 13.56 -0.82
N PHE A 125 6.54 14.09 -0.97
CA PHE A 125 6.79 15.53 -0.86
C PHE A 125 6.00 16.34 -1.89
N GLY A 126 5.39 17.44 -1.43
CA GLY A 126 4.59 18.33 -2.30
C GLY A 126 3.20 17.79 -2.62
N LEU A 127 2.86 16.57 -2.21
CA LEU A 127 1.49 16.05 -2.30
C LEU A 127 0.70 16.38 -1.03
N PRO A 128 -0.63 16.53 -1.10
CA PRO A 128 -1.48 16.85 0.06
C PRO A 128 -1.74 15.61 0.94
N PHE A 129 -0.69 14.86 1.26
CA PHE A 129 -0.74 13.65 2.09
C PHE A 129 -0.12 13.94 3.46
N PHE A 130 -0.49 13.11 4.44
CA PHE A 130 0.09 13.11 5.77
C PHE A 130 0.61 11.71 6.12
N ASN A 131 1.41 11.65 7.18
CA ASN A 131 2.07 10.42 7.61
C ASN A 131 1.08 9.43 8.25
N CYS A 132 1.02 9.40 9.58
CA CYS A 132 0.14 8.51 10.33
C CYS A 132 -1.10 9.24 10.82
N MET A 133 -2.15 8.50 11.16
CA MET A 133 -3.31 9.06 11.85
C MET A 133 -4.02 8.08 12.79
N LEU A 134 -4.68 8.64 13.80
CA LEU A 134 -5.78 7.99 14.50
C LEU A 134 -7.05 8.25 13.71
N VAL A 135 -7.65 7.18 13.18
CA VAL A 135 -8.85 7.31 12.35
C VAL A 135 -10.03 7.64 13.26
N ASN A 136 -10.72 8.75 13.00
CA ASN A 136 -11.97 9.09 13.67
C ASN A 136 -13.15 8.26 13.12
N TRP A 137 -13.02 6.93 13.22
CA TRP A 137 -13.90 5.99 12.56
C TRP A 137 -15.30 5.93 13.17
N GLN A 138 -15.42 6.19 14.47
CA GLN A 138 -16.71 6.22 15.16
C GLN A 138 -17.60 7.35 14.62
N ASP A 139 -17.03 8.54 14.40
CA ASP A 139 -17.76 9.65 13.78
C ASP A 139 -18.11 9.35 12.32
N CYS A 140 -17.20 8.71 11.56
CA CYS A 140 -17.50 8.24 10.20
C CYS A 140 -18.70 7.29 10.18
N PHE A 141 -18.81 6.38 11.15
CA PHE A 141 -19.93 5.46 11.21
C PHE A 141 -21.20 6.15 11.73
N ASN A 142 -21.10 7.06 12.71
CA ASN A 142 -22.24 7.76 13.28
C ASN A 142 -22.88 8.77 12.32
N GLY A 143 -22.07 9.54 11.60
CA GLY A 143 -22.51 10.54 10.63
C GLY A 143 -22.80 9.99 9.24
N GLY A 144 -22.48 8.70 9.01
CA GLY A 144 -22.34 8.15 7.67
C GLY A 144 -21.06 8.64 6.98
N MET A 145 -20.66 7.93 5.94
CA MET A 145 -19.41 8.22 5.22
C MET A 145 -19.59 8.03 3.72
N SER A 146 -18.75 8.70 2.93
CA SER A 146 -18.66 8.45 1.49
C SER A 146 -17.37 7.71 1.20
N ILE A 147 -17.48 6.48 0.69
CA ILE A 147 -16.35 5.66 0.27
C ILE A 147 -16.44 5.46 -1.23
N GLY A 148 -15.41 5.93 -1.95
CA GLY A 148 -15.42 5.92 -3.42
C GLY A 148 -16.58 6.76 -3.95
N GLY A 149 -17.49 6.13 -4.70
CA GLY A 149 -18.69 6.77 -5.25
C GLY A 149 -19.97 6.52 -4.45
N ALA A 150 -19.90 5.83 -3.29
CA ALA A 150 -21.07 5.41 -2.53
C ALA A 150 -21.16 6.15 -1.19
N THR A 151 -22.34 6.66 -0.88
CA THR A 151 -22.69 7.14 0.46
C THR A 151 -23.22 5.98 1.29
N ILE A 152 -22.66 5.83 2.48
CA ILE A 152 -22.89 4.73 3.40
C ILE A 152 -23.49 5.30 4.67
N GLU A 153 -24.68 4.83 5.02
CA GLU A 153 -25.33 5.15 6.29
C GLU A 153 -24.65 4.41 7.46
N LYS A 154 -25.03 4.81 8.68
CA LYS A 154 -24.62 4.13 9.90
C LYS A 154 -24.86 2.60 9.83
N PRO A 155 -23.85 1.77 10.14
CA PRO A 155 -24.03 0.32 10.17
C PRO A 155 -25.09 -0.09 11.20
N LYS A 156 -25.88 -1.11 10.86
CA LYS A 156 -27.02 -1.60 11.67
C LYS A 156 -26.80 -3.01 12.23
N SER A 157 -25.59 -3.55 12.09
CA SER A 157 -25.17 -4.83 12.69
C SER A 157 -23.65 -4.88 12.82
N PHE A 158 -23.15 -5.79 13.65
CA PHE A 158 -21.72 -6.02 13.84
C PHE A 158 -21.03 -6.43 12.53
N ALA A 159 -21.60 -7.38 11.78
CA ALA A 159 -21.04 -7.83 10.51
C ALA A 159 -20.91 -6.69 9.49
N THR A 160 -21.92 -5.81 9.38
CA THR A 160 -21.84 -4.65 8.50
C THR A 160 -20.77 -3.65 8.99
N ALA A 161 -20.67 -3.41 10.29
CA ALA A 161 -19.65 -2.54 10.85
C ALA A 161 -18.23 -3.04 10.54
N ILE A 162 -17.99 -4.36 10.66
CA ILE A 162 -16.71 -4.98 10.33
C ILE A 162 -16.37 -4.84 8.84
N ALA A 163 -17.30 -5.15 7.94
CA ALA A 163 -17.09 -5.02 6.50
C ALA A 163 -16.83 -3.57 6.06
N LEU A 164 -17.43 -2.61 6.75
CA LEU A 164 -17.18 -1.19 6.51
C LEU A 164 -15.84 -0.71 7.09
N LEU A 165 -15.40 -1.31 8.21
CA LEU A 165 -14.13 -1.00 8.85
C LEU A 165 -12.95 -1.40 7.95
N SER A 166 -13.00 -2.58 7.33
CA SER A 166 -11.96 -3.05 6.41
C SER A 166 -11.86 -2.15 5.16
N GLN A 167 -13.00 -1.76 4.59
CA GLN A 167 -13.07 -0.80 3.48
C GLN A 167 -12.49 0.56 3.88
N LEU A 168 -12.94 1.10 5.02
CA LEU A 168 -12.41 2.37 5.55
C LEU A 168 -10.90 2.30 5.73
N ALA A 169 -10.38 1.18 6.25
CA ALA A 169 -8.94 0.98 6.44
C ALA A 169 -8.15 1.04 5.12
N ALA A 170 -8.62 0.35 4.08
CA ALA A 170 -7.97 0.40 2.76
C ALA A 170 -8.00 1.81 2.15
N HIS A 171 -9.13 2.51 2.27
CA HIS A 171 -9.30 3.87 1.73
C HIS A 171 -8.45 4.90 2.47
N VAL A 172 -8.45 4.89 3.80
CA VAL A 172 -7.64 5.82 4.60
C VAL A 172 -6.16 5.51 4.40
N SER A 173 -5.75 4.22 4.42
CA SER A 173 -4.35 3.84 4.16
C SER A 173 -3.88 4.27 2.77
N SER A 174 -4.76 4.36 1.78
CA SER A 174 -4.41 4.85 0.44
C SER A 174 -4.19 6.37 0.36
N ASN A 175 -4.62 7.11 1.39
CA ASN A 175 -4.53 8.58 1.50
C ASN A 175 -3.54 9.03 2.60
N CYS A 176 -2.80 8.08 3.17
CA CYS A 176 -1.73 8.29 4.15
C CYS A 176 -0.49 7.56 3.66
N TYR A 177 0.71 8.05 3.94
CA TYR A 177 1.94 7.29 3.65
C TYR A 177 2.50 6.53 4.85
N GLY A 178 1.94 6.77 6.04
CA GLY A 178 2.25 6.04 7.26
C GLY A 178 1.20 5.00 7.66
N GLY A 179 1.34 4.54 8.91
CA GLY A 179 0.40 3.63 9.55
C GLY A 179 -0.87 4.33 10.02
N ILE A 180 -1.97 3.58 10.02
CA ILE A 180 -3.26 4.05 10.54
C ILE A 180 -3.66 3.22 11.76
N THR A 181 -4.27 3.88 12.74
CA THR A 181 -4.74 3.24 13.95
C THR A 181 -6.24 3.44 14.10
N PHE A 182 -6.96 2.37 14.43
CA PHE A 182 -8.35 2.42 14.87
C PHE A 182 -8.39 2.42 16.40
N PRO A 183 -8.47 3.60 17.03
CA PRO A 183 -8.53 3.69 18.48
C PRO A 183 -9.88 3.24 19.01
N GLN A 184 -9.90 2.80 20.26
CA GLN A 184 -11.11 2.37 20.98
C GLN A 184 -12.00 1.40 20.19
N LEU A 185 -11.38 0.45 19.49
CA LEU A 185 -12.09 -0.36 18.52
C LEU A 185 -13.10 -1.29 19.19
N THR A 186 -12.69 -2.03 20.22
CA THR A 186 -13.55 -3.02 20.88
C THR A 186 -14.69 -2.34 21.63
N LYS A 187 -14.42 -1.19 22.27
CA LYS A 187 -15.47 -0.37 22.90
C LYS A 187 -16.45 0.19 21.86
N GLY A 188 -15.96 0.77 20.77
CA GLY A 188 -16.82 1.35 19.74
C GLY A 188 -17.66 0.32 18.98
N LEU A 189 -17.13 -0.90 18.77
CA LEU A 189 -17.86 -1.97 18.10
C LEU A 189 -19.02 -2.55 18.93
N CYS A 190 -19.00 -2.33 20.26
CA CYS A 190 -20.05 -2.78 21.17
C CYS A 190 -21.44 -2.29 20.72
N GLU A 191 -21.55 -1.04 20.25
CA GLU A 191 -22.81 -0.48 19.78
C GLU A 191 -23.44 -1.34 18.66
N TYR A 192 -22.65 -1.73 17.67
CA TYR A 192 -23.14 -2.50 16.52
C TYR A 192 -23.45 -3.96 16.89
N ALA A 193 -22.72 -4.51 17.86
CA ALA A 193 -23.02 -5.82 18.44
C ALA A 193 -24.36 -5.81 19.21
N LYS A 194 -24.69 -4.72 19.92
CA LYS A 194 -26.02 -4.57 20.55
C LYS A 194 -27.14 -4.50 19.52
N MET A 195 -26.93 -3.77 18.43
CA MET A 195 -27.92 -3.72 17.33
C MET A 195 -28.16 -5.12 16.74
N SER A 196 -27.10 -5.91 16.57
CA SER A 196 -27.21 -7.32 16.19
C SER A 196 -27.97 -8.16 17.23
N LEU A 197 -27.64 -8.02 18.51
CA LEU A 197 -28.30 -8.74 19.59
C LEU A 197 -29.81 -8.46 19.62
N GLU A 198 -30.19 -7.19 19.54
CA GLU A 198 -31.60 -6.76 19.49
C GLU A 198 -32.33 -7.27 18.26
N LYS A 199 -31.64 -7.36 17.11
CA LYS A 199 -32.18 -7.99 15.91
C LYS A 199 -32.45 -9.48 16.13
N TYR A 200 -31.56 -10.19 16.82
CA TYR A 200 -31.76 -11.61 17.13
C TYR A 200 -32.82 -11.84 18.21
N LYS A 201 -32.95 -10.96 19.21
CA LYS A 201 -34.03 -10.99 20.21
C LYS A 201 -35.41 -10.74 19.58
N LYS A 202 -35.48 -10.11 18.41
CA LYS A 202 -36.72 -9.88 17.65
C LYS A 202 -36.96 -10.91 16.55
N PHE A 203 -36.10 -11.93 16.44
CA PHE A 203 -36.28 -12.99 15.46
C PHE A 203 -37.58 -13.75 15.77
N ASP A 204 -38.40 -13.98 14.74
CA ASP A 204 -39.80 -14.39 14.86
C ASP A 204 -40.02 -15.50 15.90
N ALA A 205 -40.67 -15.12 17.01
CA ALA A 205 -41.02 -15.98 18.15
C ALA A 205 -41.92 -17.17 17.76
N GLY A 206 -42.42 -17.22 16.52
CA GLY A 206 -43.10 -18.39 15.96
C GLY A 206 -42.19 -19.61 15.71
N PHE A 207 -40.86 -19.41 15.61
CA PHE A 207 -39.90 -20.50 15.36
C PHE A 207 -39.11 -20.95 16.59
N ILE A 208 -39.06 -20.12 17.64
CA ILE A 208 -38.26 -20.34 18.83
C ILE A 208 -39.12 -20.03 20.05
N ASN A 209 -39.21 -20.97 20.99
CA ASN A 209 -39.87 -20.72 22.27
C ASN A 209 -39.26 -19.50 22.96
N GLU A 210 -40.10 -18.63 23.54
CA GLU A 210 -39.66 -17.42 24.24
C GLU A 210 -38.58 -17.70 25.29
N ASP A 211 -38.71 -18.82 26.03
CA ASP A 211 -37.73 -19.27 27.03
C ASP A 211 -36.32 -19.55 26.48
N LYS A 212 -36.19 -19.75 25.16
CA LYS A 212 -34.92 -20.03 24.47
C LYS A 212 -34.43 -18.86 23.60
N LEU A 213 -35.24 -17.80 23.46
CA LEU A 213 -34.95 -16.69 22.56
C LEU A 213 -33.70 -15.93 22.97
N GLU A 214 -33.53 -15.70 24.29
CA GLU A 214 -32.36 -15.01 24.83
C GLU A 214 -31.06 -15.80 24.57
N ASP A 215 -31.04 -17.10 24.91
CA ASP A 215 -29.90 -17.98 24.66
C ASP A 215 -29.57 -18.09 23.17
N PHE A 216 -30.59 -18.19 22.31
CA PHE A 216 -30.44 -18.14 20.86
C PHE A 216 -29.79 -16.83 20.41
N ALA A 217 -30.29 -15.69 20.86
CA ALA A 217 -29.79 -14.38 20.45
C ALA A 217 -28.31 -14.19 20.83
N TRP A 218 -27.91 -14.60 22.03
CA TRP A 218 -26.51 -14.59 22.44
C TRP A 218 -25.62 -15.54 21.64
N LYS A 219 -26.11 -16.75 21.29
CA LYS A 219 -25.37 -17.70 20.45
C LYS A 219 -25.17 -17.16 19.03
N GLN A 220 -26.19 -16.52 18.46
CA GLN A 220 -26.09 -15.91 17.14
C GLN A 220 -25.15 -14.71 17.15
N LEU A 221 -25.20 -13.86 18.17
CA LEU A 221 -24.25 -12.77 18.34
C LEU A 221 -22.81 -13.29 18.46
N ALA A 222 -22.58 -14.33 19.28
CA ALA A 222 -21.26 -14.93 19.43
C ALA A 222 -20.70 -15.46 18.10
N LYS A 223 -21.57 -16.08 17.29
CA LYS A 223 -21.22 -16.55 15.95
C LYS A 223 -20.90 -15.38 15.02
N GLU A 224 -21.75 -14.34 14.98
CA GLU A 224 -21.53 -13.16 14.14
C GLU A 224 -20.22 -12.45 14.51
N ILE A 225 -19.93 -12.30 15.80
CA ILE A 225 -18.67 -11.70 16.27
C ILE A 225 -17.48 -12.52 15.80
N LYS A 226 -17.50 -13.85 16.02
CA LYS A 226 -16.42 -14.74 15.60
C LYS A 226 -16.17 -14.68 14.08
N ASP A 227 -17.24 -14.78 13.30
CA ASP A 227 -17.14 -14.77 11.82
C ASP A 227 -16.68 -13.40 11.32
N GLY A 228 -17.18 -12.32 11.94
CA GLY A 228 -16.76 -10.96 11.64
C GLY A 228 -15.28 -10.74 11.95
N THR A 229 -14.79 -11.12 13.13
CA THR A 229 -13.37 -10.95 13.46
C THR A 229 -12.46 -11.77 12.55
N GLN A 230 -12.91 -12.95 12.13
CA GLN A 230 -12.21 -13.74 11.10
C GLN A 230 -12.17 -12.98 9.77
N SER A 231 -13.32 -12.51 9.27
CA SER A 231 -13.40 -11.72 8.03
C SER A 231 -12.48 -10.50 8.09
N LEU A 232 -12.47 -9.75 9.19
CA LEU A 232 -11.59 -8.60 9.37
C LEU A 232 -10.11 -8.96 9.22
N GLU A 233 -9.66 -10.05 9.87
CA GLU A 233 -8.26 -10.50 9.82
C GLU A 233 -7.83 -10.85 8.39
N PHE A 234 -8.69 -11.55 7.63
CA PHE A 234 -8.41 -11.90 6.24
C PHE A 234 -8.50 -10.70 5.29
N GLU A 235 -9.50 -9.83 5.47
CA GLU A 235 -9.70 -8.66 4.62
C GLU A 235 -8.55 -7.67 4.76
N ILE A 236 -8.07 -7.40 5.97
CA ILE A 236 -6.90 -6.55 6.18
C ILE A 236 -5.67 -7.06 5.41
N GLN A 237 -5.50 -8.38 5.32
CA GLN A 237 -4.36 -9.00 4.66
C GLN A 237 -4.52 -9.13 3.13
N THR A 238 -5.75 -9.09 2.63
CA THR A 238 -6.05 -9.32 1.21
C THR A 238 -6.36 -8.03 0.45
N LEU A 239 -6.75 -6.97 1.17
CA LEU A 239 -6.88 -5.63 0.60
C LEU A 239 -5.49 -5.01 0.34
N THR A 240 -5.42 -4.19 -0.70
CA THR A 240 -4.21 -3.43 -1.04
C THR A 240 -4.51 -1.94 -1.02
N ASN A 241 -3.54 -1.15 -0.57
CA ASN A 241 -3.61 0.30 -0.67
C ASN A 241 -3.11 0.79 -2.04
N SER A 242 -3.12 2.10 -2.26
CA SER A 242 -2.62 2.75 -3.49
C SER A 242 -1.15 2.45 -3.82
N ARG A 243 -0.35 1.95 -2.88
CA ARG A 243 1.05 1.52 -3.07
C ARG A 243 1.17 0.05 -3.50
N GLY A 244 0.06 -0.68 -3.59
CA GLY A 244 0.07 -2.12 -3.89
C GLY A 244 0.54 -2.98 -2.70
N GLU A 245 0.51 -2.42 -1.49
CA GLU A 245 0.94 -3.07 -0.26
C GLU A 245 -0.26 -3.39 0.63
N VAL A 246 -0.07 -4.36 1.54
CA VAL A 246 -0.99 -4.58 2.65
C VAL A 246 -1.02 -3.32 3.53
N PRO A 247 -2.20 -2.76 3.86
CA PRO A 247 -2.31 -1.61 4.74
C PRO A 247 -1.62 -1.80 6.10
N PHE A 248 -0.78 -0.83 6.49
CA PHE A 248 -0.19 -0.80 7.83
C PHE A 248 -1.24 -0.35 8.85
N ILE A 249 -1.93 -1.31 9.45
CA ILE A 249 -3.04 -1.06 10.38
C ILE A 249 -2.66 -1.47 11.79
N THR A 250 -3.04 -0.63 12.76
CA THR A 250 -3.09 -0.97 14.18
C THR A 250 -4.53 -0.90 14.67
N ILE A 251 -4.94 -1.85 15.49
CA ILE A 251 -6.21 -1.84 16.21
C ILE A 251 -5.96 -1.80 17.71
N GLU A 252 -6.73 -0.98 18.40
CA GLU A 252 -6.72 -0.89 19.86
C GLU A 252 -7.75 -1.85 20.45
N LEU A 253 -7.30 -2.71 21.36
CA LEU A 253 -8.12 -3.62 22.15
C LEU A 253 -8.31 -2.99 23.52
N ASP A 254 -9.44 -2.30 23.70
CA ASP A 254 -9.78 -1.69 24.98
C ASP A 254 -9.96 -2.75 26.05
N THR A 255 -9.43 -2.48 27.24
CA THR A 255 -9.83 -3.20 28.46
C THR A 255 -11.33 -3.08 28.71
N ILE A 256 -11.90 -4.09 29.36
CA ILE A 256 -13.33 -4.13 29.66
C ILE A 256 -13.70 -2.94 30.56
N ASP A 257 -14.65 -2.12 30.11
CA ASP A 257 -15.15 -0.99 30.87
C ASP A 257 -16.00 -1.48 32.06
N MET A 258 -15.37 -1.53 33.24
CA MET A 258 -16.01 -2.01 34.47
C MET A 258 -17.17 -1.14 34.94
N ASN A 259 -17.33 0.07 34.40
CA ASN A 259 -18.45 0.96 34.69
C ASN A 259 -19.61 0.79 33.69
N ALA A 260 -19.43 0.02 32.62
CA ALA A 260 -20.47 -0.25 31.63
C ALA A 260 -21.48 -1.30 32.15
N SER A 261 -22.60 -1.47 31.44
CA SER A 261 -23.61 -2.47 31.80
C SER A 261 -23.06 -3.91 31.67
N GLU A 262 -23.65 -4.87 32.39
CA GLU A 262 -23.25 -6.29 32.27
C GLU A 262 -23.36 -6.81 30.83
N GLU A 263 -24.37 -6.35 30.08
CA GLU A 263 -24.53 -6.66 28.66
C GLU A 263 -23.33 -6.14 27.84
N ASP A 264 -22.94 -4.87 28.06
CA ASP A 264 -21.81 -4.26 27.35
C ASP A 264 -20.49 -4.93 27.70
N GLN A 265 -20.26 -5.24 28.99
CA GLN A 265 -19.06 -5.94 29.45
C GLN A 265 -18.95 -7.33 28.80
N LYS A 266 -20.06 -8.06 28.73
CA LYS A 266 -20.12 -9.37 28.07
C LYS A 266 -19.83 -9.26 26.57
N ILE A 267 -20.40 -8.27 25.88
CA ILE A 267 -20.14 -8.02 24.46
C ILE A 267 -18.67 -7.66 24.22
N GLN A 268 -18.11 -6.74 25.02
CA GLN A 268 -16.69 -6.37 24.94
C GLN A 268 -15.78 -7.60 25.13
N TYR A 269 -16.05 -8.43 26.15
CA TYR A 269 -15.35 -9.69 26.36
C TYR A 269 -15.42 -10.62 25.14
N MET A 270 -16.59 -10.75 24.52
CA MET A 270 -16.77 -11.57 23.32
C MET A 270 -15.96 -11.06 22.14
N ILE A 271 -15.95 -9.74 21.89
CA ILE A 271 -15.20 -9.13 20.78
C ILE A 271 -13.69 -9.29 21.00
N ILE A 272 -13.19 -8.93 22.18
CA ILE A 272 -11.76 -9.04 22.53
C ILE A 272 -11.30 -10.50 22.40
N THR A 273 -12.05 -11.44 22.99
CA THR A 273 -11.72 -12.85 22.95
C THR A 273 -11.75 -13.41 21.53
N ALA A 274 -12.70 -12.98 20.70
CA ALA A 274 -12.78 -13.40 19.30
C ALA A 274 -11.58 -12.90 18.47
N LEU A 275 -11.18 -11.63 18.63
CA LEU A 275 -9.98 -11.07 17.99
C LEU A 275 -8.70 -11.82 18.41
N LEU A 276 -8.51 -12.04 19.71
CA LEU A 276 -7.35 -12.75 20.23
C LEU A 276 -7.32 -14.21 19.77
N ASN A 277 -8.45 -14.91 19.83
CA ASN A 277 -8.53 -16.30 19.37
C ASN A 277 -8.29 -16.41 17.86
N GLN A 278 -8.78 -15.46 17.07
CA GLN A 278 -8.51 -15.42 15.64
C GLN A 278 -7.01 -15.19 15.35
N ARG A 279 -6.36 -14.28 16.10
CA ARG A 279 -4.92 -14.06 16.00
C ARG A 279 -4.10 -15.30 16.37
N ILE A 280 -4.50 -16.02 17.42
CA ILE A 280 -3.87 -17.28 17.85
C ILE A 280 -4.06 -18.38 16.80
N ALA A 281 -5.26 -18.48 16.20
CA ALA A 281 -5.52 -19.43 15.13
C ALA A 281 -4.69 -19.15 13.86
N GLY A 282 -4.37 -17.87 13.62
CA GLY A 282 -3.60 -17.41 12.48
C GLY A 282 -4.41 -17.45 11.17
N LEU A 283 -3.71 -17.21 10.06
CA LEU A 283 -4.24 -17.36 8.71
C LEU A 283 -4.25 -18.84 8.30
N THR A 284 -4.70 -19.14 7.08
CA THR A 284 -4.70 -20.50 6.52
C THR A 284 -3.35 -21.19 6.72
N GLY A 285 -3.36 -22.37 7.35
CA GLY A 285 -2.14 -23.11 7.68
C GLY A 285 -1.44 -22.68 8.97
N GLY A 286 -2.04 -21.81 9.78
CA GLY A 286 -1.48 -21.33 11.05
C GLY A 286 -0.42 -20.24 10.87
N VAL A 287 -0.42 -19.55 9.72
CA VAL A 287 0.55 -18.48 9.44
C VAL A 287 0.25 -17.29 10.33
N THR A 288 1.26 -16.81 11.07
CA THR A 288 1.15 -15.62 11.90
C THR A 288 0.98 -14.37 11.03
N PRO A 289 -0.15 -13.66 11.10
CA PRO A 289 -0.36 -12.43 10.34
C PRO A 289 0.48 -11.28 10.90
N VAL A 290 1.04 -10.48 10.00
CA VAL A 290 1.81 -9.26 10.34
C VAL A 290 0.89 -8.11 10.78
N PHE A 291 -0.29 -8.02 10.17
CA PHE A 291 -1.29 -6.98 10.38
C PHE A 291 -2.68 -7.59 10.63
N PRO A 292 -3.59 -6.87 11.29
CA PRO A 292 -3.33 -5.62 12.02
C PRO A 292 -2.37 -5.84 13.21
N LYS A 293 -1.68 -4.79 13.65
CA LYS A 293 -1.05 -4.79 14.98
C LYS A 293 -2.15 -4.70 16.02
N MET A 294 -2.03 -5.43 17.12
CA MET A 294 -2.97 -5.37 18.24
C MET A 294 -2.27 -4.74 19.43
N ILE A 295 -2.83 -3.65 19.96
CA ILE A 295 -2.37 -2.98 21.19
C ILE A 295 -3.47 -3.11 22.22
N ILE A 296 -3.14 -3.55 23.43
CA ILE A 296 -4.08 -3.61 24.55
C ILE A 296 -3.89 -2.34 25.38
N SER A 297 -4.99 -1.63 25.64
CA SER A 297 -5.03 -0.32 26.32
C SER A 297 -6.00 -0.30 27.49
#